data_AF-A0A2G2X9Z0-F1
#
_entry.id   AF-A0A2G2X9Z0-F1
#
_cell.length_a   1.000
_cell.length_b   1.000
_cell.length_c   1.000
_cell.angle_alpha   90.00
_cell.angle_beta   90.00
_cell.angle_gamma   90.00
#
_symmetry.space_group_name_H-M   'P 1'
#
loop_
_entity.id
_entity.type
_entity.pdbx_description
1 polymer ?
#
loop_
_entity_poly.entity_id
_entity_poly.type
_entity_poly.pdbx_seq_one_letter_code
_entity_poly.pdbx_strand_id
1 'polypeptide(L)'
;MVKVPDGHWERKRGTKGKFLNLSAPRLLLDQIYRFCYEDDCTKEDPLSQESFRKLATPLPYSKQHHSKLVCYITKELMDTENPPLVLPNGYVYSTKALEEMAKRNDGRITCPRTGYTCNYTELIKAYIS
;
A
#
# COMPACT_ATOMS: atom_id res chain seq x y z
N MET A 1 10.45 19.81 -18.33
CA MET A 1 10.13 21.13 -18.92
C MET A 1 10.72 21.19 -20.31
N VAL A 2 10.10 21.91 -21.24
CA VAL A 2 10.62 22.09 -22.61
C VAL A 2 10.62 23.58 -22.94
N LYS A 3 11.67 24.03 -23.63
CA LYS A 3 11.81 25.41 -24.11
C LYS A 3 11.08 25.56 -25.43
N VAL A 4 10.15 26.52 -25.54
CA VAL A 4 9.47 26.85 -26.80
C VAL A 4 10.28 27.89 -27.61
N PRO A 5 10.09 27.98 -28.94
CA PRO A 5 10.90 28.83 -29.83
C PRO A 5 10.92 30.32 -29.46
N ASP A 6 9.85 30.81 -28.82
CA ASP A 6 9.75 32.21 -28.36
C ASP A 6 10.47 32.47 -27.01
N GLY A 7 11.30 31.52 -26.55
CA GLY A 7 12.17 31.67 -25.38
C GLY A 7 11.51 31.40 -24.02
N HIS A 8 10.20 31.14 -23.97
CA HIS A 8 9.49 30.77 -22.74
C HIS A 8 9.70 29.28 -22.36
N TRP A 9 9.58 28.96 -21.08
CA TRP A 9 9.72 27.60 -20.56
C TRP A 9 8.37 27.02 -20.18
N GLU A 10 7.93 25.97 -20.88
CA GLU A 10 6.67 25.29 -20.55
C GLU A 10 6.90 23.97 -19.79
N ARG A 11 6.06 23.74 -18.77
CA ARG A 11 6.02 22.49 -18.01
C ARG A 11 5.22 21.45 -18.81
N LYS A 12 5.86 20.36 -19.27
CA LYS A 12 5.15 19.21 -19.87
C LYS A 12 4.12 18.71 -18.86
N ARG A 13 2.83 18.91 -19.14
CA ARG A 13 1.75 18.23 -18.42
C ARG A 13 1.86 16.75 -18.74
N GLY A 14 2.39 15.98 -17.79
CA GLY A 14 2.34 14.52 -17.84
C GLY A 14 0.90 14.06 -18.06
N THR A 15 0.75 13.07 -18.93
CA THR A 15 -0.50 12.42 -19.28
C THR A 15 -1.33 12.14 -18.03
N LYS A 16 -2.55 12.69 -18.03
CA LYS A 16 -3.53 12.54 -16.96
C LYS A 16 -3.75 11.04 -16.69
N GLY A 17 -3.31 10.57 -15.53
CA GLY A 17 -3.90 9.38 -14.93
C GLY A 17 -5.41 9.62 -14.86
N LYS A 18 -6.18 8.71 -15.45
CA LYS A 18 -7.64 8.77 -15.45
C LYS A 18 -8.11 8.83 -14.00
N PHE A 19 -8.54 10.00 -13.54
CA PHE A 19 -9.40 10.10 -12.37
C PHE A 19 -10.65 9.30 -12.73
N LEU A 20 -10.83 8.16 -12.07
CA LEU A 20 -12.11 7.47 -12.08
C LEU A 20 -13.12 8.48 -11.54
N ASN A 21 -13.99 8.96 -12.43
CA ASN A 21 -15.21 9.67 -12.05
C ASN A 21 -16.08 8.67 -11.29
N LEU A 22 -15.82 8.56 -9.98
CA LEU A 22 -16.74 7.92 -9.07
C LEU A 22 -17.82 8.95 -8.75
N SER A 23 -18.87 8.96 -9.57
CA SER A 23 -20.18 9.41 -9.12
C SER A 23 -20.70 8.38 -8.10
N ALA A 24 -20.04 8.31 -6.94
CA ALA A 24 -20.51 7.51 -5.84
C ALA A 24 -21.69 8.26 -5.21
N PRO A 25 -22.88 7.63 -5.07
CA PRO A 25 -23.99 8.24 -4.39
C PRO A 25 -23.58 8.63 -2.97
N ARG A 26 -24.10 9.78 -2.51
CA ARG A 26 -23.78 10.52 -1.27
C ARG A 26 -23.82 9.70 0.03
N LEU A 27 -24.21 8.43 -0.03
CA LEU A 27 -24.34 7.51 1.08
C LEU A 27 -23.14 6.56 1.24
N LEU A 28 -22.23 6.47 0.26
CA LEU A 28 -21.03 5.61 0.37
C LEU A 28 -19.78 6.33 0.91
N LEU A 29 -19.87 7.64 1.13
CA LEU A 29 -18.80 8.39 1.80
C LEU A 29 -18.80 8.16 3.31
N ASP A 30 -19.93 7.73 3.89
CA ASP A 30 -20.10 7.59 5.34
C ASP A 30 -19.36 6.38 5.94
N GLN A 31 -19.03 5.38 5.11
CA GLN A 31 -18.21 4.23 5.54
C GLN A 31 -16.70 4.50 5.51
N ILE A 32 -16.28 5.60 4.88
CA ILE A 32 -14.89 6.11 4.94
C ILE A 32 -14.76 7.19 6.04
N TYR A 33 -15.88 7.62 6.64
CA TYR A 33 -16.01 8.80 7.51
C TYR A 33 -16.08 8.49 9.02
N ARG A 34 -15.52 7.37 9.51
CA ARG A 34 -15.78 6.95 10.90
C ARG A 34 -14.73 7.30 11.95
N PHE A 35 -13.65 8.04 11.67
CA PHE A 35 -12.78 8.45 12.78
C PHE A 35 -12.34 9.91 12.65
N CYS A 36 -12.60 10.67 13.72
CA CYS A 36 -12.28 12.07 14.02
C CYS A 36 -13.43 13.10 13.91
N TYR A 37 -14.66 12.73 14.32
CA TYR A 37 -15.71 13.70 14.67
C TYR A 37 -16.20 13.62 16.13
N GLU A 38 -15.79 12.60 16.89
CA GLU A 38 -16.19 12.40 18.28
C GLU A 38 -14.97 12.54 19.21
N ASP A 39 -15.23 12.91 20.47
CA ASP A 39 -14.33 13.39 21.53
C ASP A 39 -13.11 12.49 21.89
N ASP A 40 -12.90 11.37 21.21
CA ASP A 40 -11.81 10.41 21.43
C ASP A 40 -10.54 10.69 20.58
N CYS A 41 -10.37 11.92 20.08
CA CYS A 41 -9.12 12.30 19.42
C CYS A 41 -8.04 12.60 20.47
N THR A 42 -7.02 11.74 20.55
CA THR A 42 -5.82 12.01 21.37
C THR A 42 -5.20 13.36 20.96
N LYS A 43 -4.70 14.15 21.91
CA LYS A 43 -4.05 15.45 21.64
C LYS A 43 -2.88 15.36 20.64
N GLU A 44 -2.32 14.18 20.45
CA GLU A 44 -1.24 13.88 19.51
C GLU A 44 -1.70 13.74 18.04
N ASP A 45 -3.02 13.65 17.79
CA ASP A 45 -3.55 13.56 16.42
C ASP A 45 -3.59 14.96 15.78
N PRO A 46 -2.89 15.21 14.66
CA PRO A 46 -2.96 16.48 13.95
C PRO A 46 -4.39 16.88 13.53
N LEU A 47 -5.27 15.90 13.28
CA LEU A 47 -6.67 16.16 12.91
C LEU A 47 -7.55 16.57 14.10
N SER A 48 -7.04 16.52 15.34
CA SER A 48 -7.71 17.08 16.51
C SER A 48 -7.81 18.61 16.46
N GLN A 49 -6.91 19.29 15.73
CA GLN A 49 -6.91 20.74 15.62
C GLN A 49 -7.71 21.23 14.40
N GLU A 50 -8.55 22.24 14.60
CA GLU A 50 -9.42 22.78 13.56
C GLU A 50 -8.65 23.38 12.37
N SER A 51 -7.49 24.00 12.63
CA SER A 51 -6.60 24.56 11.61
C SER A 51 -6.13 23.50 10.61
N PHE A 52 -5.68 22.33 11.08
CA PHE A 52 -5.25 21.23 10.22
C PHE A 52 -6.42 20.60 9.46
N ARG A 53 -7.61 20.51 10.06
CA ARG A 53 -8.82 20.02 9.37
C ARG A 53 -9.23 20.90 8.18
N LYS A 54 -9.18 22.22 8.35
CA LYS A 54 -9.46 23.18 7.25
C LYS A 54 -8.51 22.98 6.08
N LEU A 55 -7.22 22.76 6.36
CA LEU A 55 -6.22 22.47 5.33
C LEU A 55 -6.41 21.09 4.68
N ALA A 56 -6.88 20.11 5.43
CA ALA A 56 -7.08 18.74 4.96
C ALA A 56 -8.41 18.51 4.23
N THR A 57 -9.35 19.46 4.26
CA THR A 57 -10.69 19.35 3.63
C THR A 57 -10.67 18.90 2.16
N PRO A 58 -9.77 19.39 1.28
CA PRO A 58 -9.74 18.94 -0.11
C PRO A 58 -8.96 17.63 -0.31
N LEU A 59 -8.31 17.09 0.72
CA LEU A 59 -7.45 15.92 0.62
C LEU A 59 -8.25 14.63 0.89
N PRO A 60 -7.94 13.53 0.18
CA PRO A 60 -8.50 12.23 0.53
C PRO A 60 -8.03 11.81 1.93
N TYR A 61 -8.95 11.24 2.71
CA TYR A 61 -8.62 10.72 4.03
C TYR A 61 -7.63 9.55 3.91
N SER A 62 -6.47 9.68 4.54
CA SER A 62 -5.37 8.71 4.42
C SER A 62 -4.73 8.33 5.74
N LYS A 63 -5.39 8.62 6.88
CA LYS A 63 -4.89 8.20 8.19
C LYS A 63 -4.85 6.67 8.26
N GLN A 64 -3.64 6.12 8.34
CA GLN A 64 -3.43 4.68 8.57
C GLN A 64 -2.84 4.54 9.98
N HIS A 65 -3.58 3.91 10.89
CA HIS A 65 -3.09 3.62 12.23
C HIS A 65 -1.97 2.57 12.22
N HIS A 66 -2.01 1.65 11.26
CA HIS A 66 -1.02 0.61 11.06
C HIS A 66 -0.59 0.57 9.59
N SER A 67 0.69 0.30 9.36
CA SER A 67 1.19 0.01 8.02
C SER A 67 0.59 -1.29 7.50
N LYS A 68 0.32 -1.33 6.19
CA LYS A 68 -0.15 -2.55 5.52
C LYS A 68 0.93 -3.07 4.60
N LEU A 69 1.16 -4.38 4.64
CA LEU A 69 2.12 -5.02 3.75
C LEU A 69 1.44 -5.51 2.46
N VAL A 70 2.14 -5.33 1.34
CA VAL A 70 1.71 -5.81 0.02
C VAL A 70 2.78 -6.70 -0.56
N CYS A 71 2.39 -7.88 -1.05
CA CYS A 71 3.31 -8.84 -1.60
C CYS A 71 3.98 -8.31 -2.88
N TYR A 72 5.30 -8.53 -3.02
CA TYR A 72 6.01 -8.13 -4.23
C TYR A 72 5.60 -8.93 -5.47
N ILE A 73 5.22 -10.21 -5.32
CA ILE A 73 4.89 -11.11 -6.44
C ILE A 73 3.43 -10.92 -6.86
N THR A 74 2.48 -11.21 -5.97
CA THR A 74 1.04 -11.20 -6.29
C THR A 74 0.41 -9.81 -6.27
N LYS A 75 1.10 -8.82 -5.67
CA LYS A 75 0.55 -7.48 -5.40
C LYS A 75 -0.68 -7.48 -4.48
N GLU A 76 -0.95 -8.59 -3.81
CA GLU A 76 -2.03 -8.72 -2.84
C GLU A 76 -1.59 -8.29 -1.44
N LEU A 77 -2.57 -7.95 -0.60
CA LEU A 77 -2.36 -7.63 0.81
C LEU A 77 -1.81 -8.86 1.56
N MET A 78 -0.89 -8.62 2.49
CA MET A 78 -0.45 -9.59 3.47
C MET A 78 -1.14 -9.29 4.80
N ASP A 79 -2.02 -10.18 5.22
CA ASP A 79 -2.90 -10.07 6.40
C ASP A 79 -2.95 -11.42 7.14
N THR A 80 -3.98 -11.65 7.97
CA THR A 80 -4.13 -12.90 8.75
C THR A 80 -4.38 -14.12 7.86
N GLU A 81 -5.07 -13.94 6.73
CA GLU A 81 -5.40 -15.01 5.79
C GLU A 81 -4.28 -15.26 4.78
N ASN A 82 -3.46 -14.25 4.53
CA ASN A 82 -2.31 -14.32 3.64
C ASN A 82 -1.03 -13.82 4.35
N PRO A 83 -0.56 -14.54 5.40
CA PRO A 83 0.49 -14.02 6.25
C PRO A 83 1.84 -13.95 5.54
N PRO A 84 2.73 -13.05 6.00
CA PRO A 84 4.08 -12.93 5.46
C PRO A 84 4.98 -14.10 5.88
N LEU A 85 5.73 -14.63 4.91
CA LEU A 85 6.79 -15.62 5.07
C LEU A 85 8.14 -15.01 4.67
N VAL A 86 9.17 -15.34 5.43
CA VAL A 86 10.53 -14.82 5.30
C VAL A 86 11.43 -15.93 4.74
N LEU A 87 12.15 -15.61 3.67
CA LEU A 87 13.22 -16.45 3.15
C LEU A 87 14.49 -16.31 4.01
N PRO A 88 15.40 -17.30 4.01
CA PRO A 88 16.67 -17.22 4.74
C PRO A 88 17.54 -16.00 4.41
N ASN A 89 17.38 -15.42 3.22
CA ASN A 89 18.07 -14.19 2.81
C ASN A 89 17.40 -12.88 3.28
N GLY A 90 16.35 -12.97 4.10
CA GLY A 90 15.67 -11.83 4.73
C GLY A 90 14.55 -11.19 3.91
N TYR A 91 14.25 -11.69 2.70
CA TYR A 91 13.14 -11.16 1.91
C TYR A 91 11.80 -11.78 2.31
N VAL A 92 10.75 -10.97 2.25
CA VAL A 92 9.40 -11.33 2.69
C VAL A 92 8.43 -11.37 1.52
N TYR A 93 7.65 -12.44 1.45
CA TYR A 93 6.57 -12.62 0.47
C TYR A 93 5.35 -13.22 1.16
N SER A 94 4.22 -13.25 0.45
CA SER A 94 2.99 -13.79 1.00
C SER A 94 2.98 -15.31 0.93
N THR A 95 2.27 -15.94 1.86
CA THR A 95 2.12 -17.41 1.88
C THR A 95 1.58 -17.93 0.55
N LYS A 96 0.50 -17.33 0.02
CA LYS A 96 -0.09 -17.73 -1.27
C LYS A 96 0.92 -17.71 -2.42
N ALA A 97 1.74 -16.65 -2.49
CA ALA A 97 2.73 -16.51 -3.57
C ALA A 97 3.81 -17.59 -3.51
N LEU A 98 4.29 -17.90 -2.30
CA LEU A 98 5.34 -18.91 -2.13
C LEU A 98 4.79 -20.32 -2.30
N GLU A 99 3.60 -20.63 -1.80
CA GLU A 99 2.97 -21.94 -2.01
C GLU A 99 2.75 -22.24 -3.50
N GLU A 100 2.28 -21.26 -4.26
CA GLU A 100 2.08 -21.41 -5.69
C GLU A 100 3.41 -21.62 -6.43
N MET A 101 4.46 -20.90 -6.02
CA MET A 101 5.80 -21.09 -6.58
C MET A 101 6.36 -22.48 -6.25
N ALA A 102 6.22 -22.95 -5.00
CA ALA A 102 6.66 -24.28 -4.59
C ALA A 102 5.93 -25.38 -5.36
N LYS A 103 4.61 -25.26 -5.55
CA LYS A 103 3.80 -26.23 -6.31
C LYS A 103 4.27 -26.40 -7.75
N ARG A 104 4.77 -25.33 -8.38
CA ARG A 104 5.25 -25.35 -9.76
C ARG A 104 6.70 -25.81 -9.90
N ASN A 105 7.50 -25.72 -8.83
CA ASN A 105 8.94 -25.91 -8.85
C ASN A 105 9.39 -27.02 -7.88
N ASP A 106 8.59 -28.08 -7.72
CA ASP A 106 8.92 -29.25 -6.89
C ASP A 106 9.35 -28.89 -5.45
N GLY A 107 8.65 -27.95 -4.82
CA GLY A 107 8.93 -27.49 -3.45
C GLY A 107 10.01 -26.43 -3.32
N ARG A 108 10.63 -25.99 -4.43
CA ARG A 108 11.68 -24.96 -4.43
C ARG A 108 11.13 -23.57 -4.67
N ILE A 109 11.69 -22.61 -3.94
CA ILE A 109 11.35 -21.20 -4.01
C ILE A 109 12.56 -20.44 -4.50
N THR A 110 12.37 -19.56 -5.48
CA THR A 110 13.42 -18.65 -5.96
C THR A 110 12.99 -17.21 -5.72
N CYS A 111 13.79 -16.48 -4.95
CA CYS A 111 13.60 -15.07 -4.69
C CYS A 111 13.70 -14.28 -6.00
N PRO A 112 12.64 -13.59 -6.47
CA PRO A 112 12.67 -12.84 -7.72
C PRO A 112 13.57 -11.60 -7.68
N ARG A 113 14.03 -11.18 -6.49
CA ARG A 113 14.87 -9.98 -6.33
C ARG A 113 16.37 -10.30 -6.36
N THR A 114 16.76 -11.46 -5.84
CA THR A 114 18.18 -11.83 -5.69
C THR A 114 18.56 -13.11 -6.43
N GLY A 115 17.59 -13.88 -6.93
CA GLY A 115 17.82 -15.22 -7.48
C GLY A 115 18.16 -16.29 -6.45
N TYR A 116 18.11 -15.98 -5.15
CA TYR A 116 18.37 -16.95 -4.09
C TYR A 116 17.32 -18.05 -4.07
N THR A 117 17.73 -19.31 -4.01
CA THR A 117 16.82 -20.46 -4.01
C THR A 117 16.91 -21.23 -2.70
N CYS A 118 15.75 -21.58 -2.12
CA CYS A 118 15.63 -22.40 -0.92
C CYS A 118 14.41 -23.32 -1.02
N ASN A 119 14.27 -24.29 -0.12
CA ASN A 119 13.05 -25.10 -0.03
C ASN A 119 11.94 -24.34 0.69
N TYR A 120 10.69 -24.68 0.40
CA TYR A 120 9.52 -24.12 1.08
C TYR A 120 9.53 -24.36 2.61
N THR A 121 10.11 -25.48 3.04
CA THR A 121 10.23 -25.85 4.46
C THR A 121 11.19 -24.97 5.26
N GLU A 122 12.07 -24.23 4.60
CA GLU A 122 13.03 -23.32 5.23
C GLU A 122 12.44 -21.94 5.53
N LEU A 123 11.21 -21.68 5.10
CA LEU A 123 10.53 -20.40 5.27
C LEU A 123 10.01 -20.21 6.71
N ILE A 124 10.16 -18.99 7.23
CA ILE A 124 9.74 -18.65 8.59
C ILE A 124 8.58 -17.66 8.54
N LYS A 125 7.57 -17.83 9.40
CA LYS A 125 6.47 -16.86 9.55
C LYS A 125 6.98 -15.57 10.21
N ALA A 126 6.66 -14.42 9.61
CA ALA A 126 6.87 -13.12 10.24
C ALA A 126 5.62 -12.68 11.00
N TYR A 127 5.83 -12.09 12.18
CA TYR A 127 4.79 -11.46 12.98
C TYR A 127 5.06 -9.96 13.04
N ILE A 128 4.03 -9.15 12.76
CA ILE A 128 4.13 -7.70 12.65
C ILE A 128 3.01 -7.11 13.49
N SER A 129 3.37 -6.19 14.39
CA SER A 129 2.48 -5.49 15.32
C SER A 129 2.20 -4.06 14.86
#